data_AF-M7SF81-F1
#
_entry.id   AF-M7SF81-F1
#
_cell.length_a   1.000
_cell.length_b   1.000
_cell.length_c   1.000
_cell.angle_alpha   90.00
_cell.angle_beta   90.00
_cell.angle_gamma   90.00
#
_symmetry.space_group_name_H-M   'P 1'
#
loop_
_entity.id
_entity.type
_entity.pdbx_description
1 polymer ?
#
loop_
_entity_poly.entity_id
_entity_poly.type
_entity_poly.pdbx_seq_one_letter_code
_entity_poly.pdbx_strand_id
1 'polypeptide(L)'
;MPSQVPLSGMTVDDMTLLMSAERCPIYASFFGAMGCAAAIIFTVIGASYGTAKSAGAIFSSGIIRPERLMQNTLCAIMAQILSIYGLVSSVIISGDLVEKMPLHQGFLQFGAGVSVGLCGLAAGFAIGIVGDAGGE
;
A
#
# COMPACT_ATOMS: atom_id res chain seq x y z
N MET A 1 59.50 1.60 10.22
CA MET A 1 59.87 0.23 9.79
C MET A 1 59.09 -0.76 10.65
N PRO A 2 58.67 -1.89 10.07
CA PRO A 2 57.27 -2.28 9.89
C PRO A 2 56.89 -3.58 10.61
N SER A 3 55.59 -3.85 10.82
CA SER A 3 54.89 -5.17 10.75
C SER A 3 53.69 -5.25 11.74
N GLN A 4 52.47 -5.74 11.46
CA GLN A 4 51.71 -6.16 10.27
C GLN A 4 50.25 -6.49 10.69
N VAL A 5 49.24 -5.98 9.92
CA VAL A 5 48.01 -6.65 9.37
C VAL A 5 46.88 -7.12 10.33
N PRO A 6 45.57 -7.10 9.95
CA PRO A 6 44.91 -6.76 8.65
C PRO A 6 44.01 -5.49 8.75
N LEU A 7 43.68 -4.67 7.75
CA LEU A 7 43.48 -4.75 6.29
C LEU A 7 42.42 -5.76 5.79
N SER A 8 41.28 -5.94 6.49
CA SER A 8 40.12 -6.67 5.96
C SER A 8 38.78 -6.45 6.70
N GLY A 9 38.47 -5.25 7.19
CA GLY A 9 37.24 -5.07 7.99
C GLY A 9 36.72 -3.65 8.19
N MET A 10 37.17 -2.68 7.40
CA MET A 10 36.52 -1.37 7.39
C MET A 10 35.32 -1.52 6.44
N THR A 11 34.18 -1.96 6.98
CA THR A 11 32.96 -2.05 6.18
C THR A 11 32.56 -0.64 5.78
N VAL A 12 32.15 -0.50 4.53
CA VAL A 12 31.66 0.74 3.91
C VAL A 12 30.55 1.41 4.75
N ASP A 13 29.91 0.64 5.63
CA ASP A 13 28.84 1.01 6.56
C ASP A 13 29.18 2.20 7.46
N ASP A 14 30.39 2.27 8.05
CA ASP A 14 30.75 3.34 9.00
C ASP A 14 31.04 4.69 8.30
N MET A 15 31.62 4.66 7.09
CA MET A 15 31.84 5.88 6.29
C MET A 15 30.53 6.39 5.67
N THR A 16 29.60 5.49 5.30
CA THR A 16 28.22 5.87 4.95
C THR A 16 27.41 6.36 6.14
N LEU A 17 27.67 5.88 7.36
CA LEU A 17 26.95 6.29 8.57
C LEU A 17 27.24 7.75 8.96
N LEU A 18 28.50 8.20 8.87
CA LEU A 18 28.85 9.60 9.11
C LEU A 18 28.35 10.54 8.00
N MET A 19 28.35 10.11 6.73
CA MET A 19 27.71 10.83 5.62
C MET A 19 26.17 10.78 5.64
N SER A 20 25.59 9.85 6.42
CA SER A 20 24.14 9.73 6.66
C SER A 20 23.70 10.49 7.91
N ALA A 21 24.56 10.71 8.90
CA ALA A 21 24.21 11.42 10.14
C ALA A 21 23.78 12.89 9.90
N GLU A 22 24.35 13.59 8.90
CA GLU A 22 23.85 14.90 8.44
C GLU A 22 22.57 14.81 7.60
N ARG A 23 22.22 13.62 7.10
CA ARG A 23 21.07 13.33 6.20
C ARG A 23 19.94 12.54 6.86
N CYS A 24 20.02 12.30 8.16
CA CYS A 24 19.00 11.62 8.96
C CYS A 24 18.27 12.65 9.85
N PRO A 25 17.41 13.51 9.27
CA PRO A 25 16.57 14.36 10.08
C PRO A 25 15.46 13.56 10.76
N ILE A 26 15.00 14.04 11.92
CA ILE A 26 13.94 13.42 12.73
C ILE A 26 12.63 13.26 11.93
N TYR A 27 12.41 14.10 10.90
CA TYR A 27 11.26 14.04 10.01
C TYR A 27 11.31 12.95 8.94
N ALA A 28 12.40 12.18 8.81
CA ALA A 28 12.47 11.09 7.84
C ALA A 28 11.36 10.04 8.10
N SER A 29 11.21 9.58 9.35
CA SER A 29 10.21 8.57 9.74
C SER A 29 8.76 9.04 9.55
N PHE A 30 8.51 10.35 9.58
CA PHE A 30 7.19 10.91 9.34
C PHE A 30 6.68 10.62 7.92
N PHE A 31 7.55 10.73 6.90
CA PHE A 31 7.19 10.42 5.51
C PHE A 31 6.90 8.94 5.29
N GLY A 32 7.65 8.04 5.95
CA GLY A 32 7.37 6.60 5.93
C GLY A 32 6.02 6.26 6.59
N ALA A 33 5.75 6.82 7.76
CA ALA A 33 4.47 6.64 8.46
C ALA A 33 3.27 7.17 7.64
N MET A 34 3.44 8.32 6.97
CA MET A 34 2.40 8.87 6.10
C MET A 34 2.20 8.02 4.84
N GLY A 35 3.25 7.40 4.30
CA GLY A 35 3.16 6.42 3.22
C GLY A 35 2.33 5.19 3.60
N CYS A 36 2.59 4.60 4.78
CA CYS A 36 1.78 3.51 5.34
C CYS A 36 0.30 3.90 5.49
N ALA A 37 0.04 5.07 6.07
CA ALA A 37 -1.33 5.54 6.27
C ALA A 37 -2.05 5.77 4.92
N ALA A 38 -1.39 6.43 3.97
CA ALA A 38 -1.95 6.72 2.65
C ALA A 38 -2.28 5.44 1.87
N ALA A 39 -1.42 4.42 1.93
CA ALA A 39 -1.64 3.14 1.27
C ALA A 39 -2.94 2.47 1.73
N ILE A 40 -3.13 2.28 3.04
CA ILE A 40 -4.36 1.65 3.57
C ILE A 40 -5.59 2.53 3.36
N ILE A 41 -5.53 3.82 3.69
CA ILE A 41 -6.71 4.69 3.67
C ILE A 41 -7.29 4.77 2.26
N PHE A 42 -6.47 5.01 1.25
CA PHE A 42 -6.96 5.15 -0.12
C PHE A 42 -7.44 3.82 -0.72
N THR A 43 -6.75 2.70 -0.45
CA THR A 43 -7.21 1.38 -0.92
C THR A 43 -8.51 0.94 -0.24
N VAL A 44 -8.69 1.19 1.05
CA VAL A 44 -9.91 0.85 1.79
C VAL A 44 -11.09 1.71 1.32
N ILE A 45 -10.87 2.99 1.04
CA ILE A 45 -11.90 3.86 0.45
C ILE A 45 -12.32 3.33 -0.93
N GLY A 46 -11.36 2.93 -1.77
CA GLY A 46 -11.65 2.32 -3.08
C GLY A 46 -12.47 1.03 -2.95
N ALA A 47 -12.06 0.13 -2.05
CA ALA A 47 -12.74 -1.14 -1.81
C ALA A 47 -14.16 -0.94 -1.27
N SER A 48 -14.35 -0.03 -0.30
CA SER A 48 -15.67 0.24 0.28
C SER A 48 -16.61 0.89 -0.74
N TYR A 49 -16.11 1.83 -1.56
CA TYR A 49 -16.90 2.44 -2.63
C TYR A 49 -17.30 1.41 -3.69
N GLY A 50 -16.37 0.55 -4.12
CA GLY A 50 -16.64 -0.53 -5.07
C GLY A 50 -17.76 -1.46 -4.59
N THR A 51 -17.69 -1.89 -3.32
CA THR A 51 -18.75 -2.70 -2.71
C THR A 51 -20.07 -1.92 -2.60
N ALA A 52 -20.04 -0.68 -2.10
CA ALA A 52 -21.25 0.12 -1.89
C ALA A 52 -22.02 0.39 -3.19
N LYS A 53 -21.32 0.68 -4.29
CA LYS A 53 -21.96 0.88 -5.61
C LYS A 53 -22.56 -0.40 -6.17
N SER A 54 -21.82 -1.50 -6.13
CA SER A 54 -22.31 -2.80 -6.65
C SER A 54 -23.43 -3.44 -5.82
N ALA A 55 -23.58 -3.06 -4.54
CA ALA A 55 -24.54 -3.68 -3.63
C ALA A 55 -25.99 -3.58 -4.11
N GLY A 56 -26.38 -2.43 -4.67
CA GLY A 56 -27.74 -2.23 -5.22
C GLY A 56 -28.09 -3.24 -6.31
N ALA A 57 -27.16 -3.44 -7.25
CA ALA A 57 -27.29 -4.41 -8.34
C ALA A 57 -27.36 -5.86 -7.82
N ILE A 58 -26.57 -6.22 -6.81
CA ILE A 58 -26.59 -7.55 -6.19
C ILE A 58 -27.95 -7.84 -5.53
N PHE A 59 -28.49 -6.89 -4.76
CA PHE A 59 -29.77 -7.09 -4.09
C PHE A 59 -30.96 -7.07 -5.06
N SER A 60 -30.94 -6.20 -6.07
CA SER A 60 -31.99 -6.12 -7.09
C SER A 60 -32.06 -7.38 -7.95
N SER A 61 -30.91 -7.90 -8.41
CA SER A 61 -30.85 -9.15 -9.17
C SER A 61 -31.18 -10.38 -8.30
N GLY A 62 -30.82 -10.35 -7.01
CA GLY A 62 -31.06 -11.43 -6.05
C GLY A 62 -32.53 -11.70 -5.75
N ILE A 63 -33.40 -10.68 -5.79
CA ILE A 63 -34.85 -10.86 -5.59
C ILE A 63 -35.56 -11.40 -6.83
N ILE A 64 -35.08 -11.10 -8.04
CA ILE A 64 -35.72 -11.52 -9.30
C ILE A 64 -35.25 -12.94 -9.69
N ARG A 65 -33.95 -13.23 -9.58
CA ARG A 65 -33.34 -14.52 -9.96
C ARG A 65 -32.25 -14.92 -8.97
N PRO A 66 -32.58 -15.70 -7.92
CA PRO A 66 -31.63 -16.04 -6.86
C PRO A 66 -30.47 -16.95 -7.33
N GLU A 67 -30.60 -17.69 -8.44
CA GLU A 67 -29.51 -18.51 -8.97
C GLU A 67 -28.28 -17.70 -9.41
N ARG A 68 -28.43 -16.41 -9.74
CA ARG A 68 -27.31 -15.56 -10.19
C ARG A 68 -26.63 -14.79 -9.06
N LEU A 69 -27.15 -14.88 -7.82
CA LEU A 69 -26.62 -14.17 -6.66
C LEU A 69 -25.16 -14.54 -6.34
N MET A 70 -24.82 -15.82 -6.51
CA MET A 70 -23.44 -16.31 -6.33
C MET A 70 -22.44 -15.65 -7.27
N GLN A 71 -22.82 -15.44 -8.53
CA GLN A 71 -21.95 -14.82 -9.54
C GLN A 71 -21.85 -13.30 -9.32
N ASN A 72 -22.94 -12.63 -8.95
CA ASN A 72 -22.94 -11.19 -8.71
C ASN A 72 -22.16 -10.81 -7.43
N THR A 73 -22.09 -11.71 -6.45
CA THR A 73 -21.26 -11.51 -5.24
C THR A 73 -19.77 -11.48 -5.56
N LEU A 74 -19.33 -12.03 -6.70
CA LEU A 74 -17.92 -11.98 -7.11
C LEU A 74 -17.41 -10.54 -7.27
N CYS A 75 -18.26 -9.59 -7.69
CA CYS A 75 -17.87 -8.18 -7.80
C CYS A 75 -17.46 -7.59 -6.44
N ALA A 76 -18.20 -7.92 -5.37
CA ALA A 76 -17.87 -7.48 -4.02
C ALA A 76 -16.54 -8.07 -3.54
N ILE A 77 -16.32 -9.36 -3.81
CA ILE A 77 -15.06 -10.06 -3.48
C ILE A 77 -13.89 -9.40 -4.18
N MET A 78 -13.99 -9.11 -5.48
CA MET A 78 -12.91 -8.47 -6.25
C MET A 78 -12.54 -7.07 -5.73
N ALA A 79 -13.53 -6.31 -5.24
CA ALA A 79 -13.27 -5.03 -4.57
C ALA A 79 -12.55 -5.21 -3.21
N GLN A 80 -12.87 -6.26 -2.43
CA GLN A 80 -12.22 -6.51 -1.14
C GLN A 80 -10.73 -6.88 -1.25
N ILE A 81 -10.32 -7.60 -2.29
CA ILE A 81 -8.92 -8.02 -2.47
C ILE A 81 -7.99 -6.78 -2.57
N LEU A 82 -8.51 -5.67 -3.10
CA LEU A 82 -7.82 -4.39 -3.20
C LEU A 82 -7.40 -3.83 -1.83
N SER A 83 -8.22 -4.03 -0.80
CA SER A 83 -7.89 -3.66 0.58
C SER A 83 -6.74 -4.51 1.14
N ILE A 84 -6.64 -5.77 0.72
CA ILE A 84 -5.55 -6.66 1.14
C ILE A 84 -4.23 -6.21 0.50
N TYR A 85 -4.25 -5.75 -0.76
CA TYR A 85 -3.04 -5.19 -1.39
C TYR A 85 -2.52 -3.95 -0.65
N GLY A 86 -3.41 -3.06 -0.20
CA GLY A 86 -3.03 -1.90 0.63
C GLY A 86 -2.50 -2.28 2.02
N LEU A 87 -3.11 -3.30 2.66
CA LEU A 87 -2.65 -3.85 3.93
C LEU A 87 -1.23 -4.44 3.80
N VAL A 88 -0.99 -5.30 2.81
CA VAL A 88 0.31 -5.93 2.59
C VAL A 88 1.39 -4.89 2.31
N SER A 89 1.10 -3.90 1.46
CA SER A 89 2.05 -2.80 1.20
C SER A 89 2.42 -2.05 2.47
N SER A 90 1.47 -1.81 3.38
CA SER A 90 1.72 -1.07 4.61
C SER A 90 2.50 -1.88 5.65
N VAL A 91 2.28 -3.20 5.71
CA VAL A 91 3.07 -4.09 6.57
C VAL A 91 4.53 -4.14 6.10
N ILE A 92 4.78 -4.18 4.79
CA ILE A 92 6.15 -4.16 4.24
C ILE A 92 6.85 -2.84 4.60
N ILE A 93 6.20 -1.69 4.38
CA ILE A 93 6.79 -0.38 4.70
C ILE A 93 7.03 -0.24 6.22
N SER A 94 6.14 -0.76 7.06
CA SER A 94 6.29 -0.71 8.53
C SER A 94 7.42 -1.62 9.03
N GLY A 95 7.70 -2.74 8.34
CA GLY A 95 8.79 -3.65 8.68
C GLY A 95 10.18 -3.07 8.39
N ASP A 96 10.29 -2.15 7.44
CA ASP A 96 11.52 -1.48 7.01
C ASP A 96 11.75 -0.12 7.70
N LEU A 97 10.93 0.24 8.70
CA LEU A 97 11.00 1.55 9.35
C LEU A 97 12.06 1.55 10.46
N VAL A 98 13.19 2.23 10.20
CA VAL A 98 14.32 2.36 11.13
C VAL A 98 14.51 3.83 11.53
N GLU A 99 14.79 4.07 12.81
CA GLU A 99 14.91 5.41 13.42
C GLU A 99 16.03 6.28 12.80
N LYS A 100 17.07 5.65 12.24
CA LYS A 100 18.11 6.29 11.44
C LYS A 100 18.01 5.83 9.99
N MET A 101 17.18 6.50 9.20
CA MET A 101 17.13 6.28 7.75
C MET A 101 17.47 7.56 6.96
N PRO A 102 18.10 7.43 5.78
CA PRO A 102 18.35 8.56 4.91
C PRO A 102 17.03 9.14 4.40
N LEU A 103 16.94 10.47 4.27
CA LEU A 103 15.75 11.19 3.79
C LEU A 103 15.21 10.64 2.43
N HIS A 104 16.10 10.16 1.56
CA HIS A 104 15.72 9.54 0.28
C HIS A 104 14.83 8.31 0.45
N GLN A 105 15.10 7.47 1.46
CA GLN A 105 14.32 6.26 1.75
C GLN A 105 12.91 6.61 2.25
N GLY A 106 12.77 7.67 3.05
CA GLY A 106 11.46 8.17 3.48
C GLY A 106 10.58 8.66 2.34
N PHE A 107 11.13 9.39 1.37
CA PHE A 107 10.38 9.78 0.16
C PHE A 107 10.02 8.59 -0.74
N LEU A 108 10.90 7.59 -0.81
CA LEU A 108 10.64 6.36 -1.57
C LEU A 108 9.45 5.59 -0.97
N GLN A 109 9.42 5.42 0.35
CA GLN A 109 8.32 4.76 1.06
C GLN A 109 7.00 5.55 0.96
N PHE A 110 7.07 6.89 1.03
CA PHE A 110 5.91 7.75 0.82
C PHE A 110 5.33 7.58 -0.60
N GLY A 111 6.18 7.63 -1.64
CA GLY A 111 5.76 7.43 -3.03
C GLY A 111 5.21 6.03 -3.30
N ALA A 112 5.84 5.00 -2.72
CA ALA A 112 5.36 3.62 -2.80
C ALA A 112 3.94 3.49 -2.23
N GLY A 113 3.68 4.04 -1.03
CA GLY A 113 2.37 3.99 -0.41
C GLY A 113 1.29 4.76 -1.18
N VAL A 114 1.60 5.98 -1.64
CA VAL A 114 0.64 6.82 -2.40
C VAL A 114 0.30 6.21 -3.76
N SER A 115 1.28 5.66 -4.48
CA SER A 115 1.04 5.03 -5.78
C SER A 115 0.11 3.82 -5.68
N VAL A 116 0.36 2.90 -4.73
CA VAL A 116 -0.52 1.75 -4.49
C VAL A 116 -1.91 2.20 -4.02
N GLY A 117 -1.96 3.17 -3.10
CA GLY A 117 -3.20 3.74 -2.57
C GLY A 117 -4.12 4.31 -3.65
N LEU A 118 -3.60 5.22 -4.50
CA LEU A 118 -4.38 5.88 -5.55
C LEU A 118 -4.77 4.92 -6.68
N CYS A 119 -3.89 3.97 -7.05
CA CYS A 119 -4.22 2.93 -8.02
C CYS A 119 -5.35 2.03 -7.52
N GLY A 120 -5.30 1.63 -6.24
CA GLY A 120 -6.38 0.85 -5.61
C GLY A 120 -7.68 1.64 -5.50
N LEU A 121 -7.61 2.95 -5.22
CA LEU A 121 -8.79 3.81 -5.23
C LEU A 121 -9.45 3.84 -6.62
N ALA A 122 -8.68 4.11 -7.67
CA ALA A 122 -9.19 4.16 -9.05
C ALA A 122 -9.76 2.80 -9.52
N ALA A 123 -9.08 1.70 -9.20
CA ALA A 123 -9.57 0.36 -9.52
C ALA A 123 -10.88 0.02 -8.77
N GLY A 124 -11.01 0.43 -7.50
CA GLY A 124 -12.24 0.26 -6.73
C GLY A 124 -13.43 1.02 -7.32
N PHE A 125 -13.21 2.25 -7.81
CA PHE A 125 -14.22 3.02 -8.55
C PHE A 125 -14.67 2.29 -9.83
N ALA A 126 -13.73 1.79 -10.63
CA ALA A 126 -14.03 1.07 -11.87
C ALA A 126 -14.83 -0.23 -11.59
N ILE A 127 -14.40 -1.02 -10.59
CA ILE A 127 -15.10 -2.25 -10.18
C ILE A 127 -16.52 -1.92 -9.72
N GLY A 128 -16.73 -0.86 -8.94
CA GLY A 128 -18.06 -0.46 -8.48
C GLY A 128 -19.02 -0.11 -9.62
N ILE A 129 -18.54 0.62 -10.64
CA ILE A 129 -19.37 1.00 -11.80
C ILE A 129 -19.68 -0.23 -12.67
N VAL A 130 -18.70 -1.10 -12.92
CA VAL A 130 -18.91 -2.34 -13.66
C VAL A 130 -19.84 -3.30 -12.91
N GLY A 131 -19.74 -3.35 -11.58
CA GLY A 131 -20.62 -4.14 -10.71
C GLY A 131 -22.07 -3.68 -10.72
N ASP A 132 -22.30 -2.36 -10.79
CA ASP A 132 -23.63 -1.77 -10.92
C ASP A 132 -24.27 -2.13 -12.27
N ALA A 133 -23.49 -2.08 -13.36
CA ALA A 133 -23.95 -2.44 -14.70
C ALA A 133 -24.16 -3.95 -14.92
N GLY A 134 -23.46 -4.81 -14.18
CA GLY A 134 -23.55 -6.28 -14.36
C GLY A 134 -24.80 -6.94 -13.76
N GLY A 135 -25.64 -6.18 -13.05
CA GLY A 135 -26.87 -6.67 -12.43
C GLY A 135 -28.13 -6.60 -13.30
N GLU A 136 -28.08 -5.92 -14.44
CA GLU A 136 -29.17 -5.85 -15.45
C GLU A 136 -29.06 -6.95 -16.52
#